data_AF-A0A2K5QRC7-F1
#
_entry.id   AF-A0A2K5QRC7-F1
#
_cell.length_a   1.000
_cell.length_b   1.000
_cell.length_c   1.000
_cell.angle_alpha   90.00
_cell.angle_beta   90.00
_cell.angle_gamma   90.00
#
_symmetry.space_group_name_H-M   'P 1'
#
loop_
_entity.id
_entity.type
_entity.pdbx_description
1 polymer ?
#
loop_
_entity_poly.entity_id
_entity_poly.type
_entity_poly.pdbx_seq_one_letter_code
_entity_poly.pdbx_strand_id
1 'polypeptide(L)'
;LGLTMSVLFLWIFGKKQMRILMVGLDAAGKTTILYKLKLGEIVTTIPTIGFNVETVEYKNICFTDTQGLIFVMDSNDREQVQESADELQKMLQEDELLLVFANKQDMPNAMPMSELTDELGLQHLCSHTWYVQATCATQGTGLYDGLDGLSHDLLNRVV
;
A
#
# COMPACT_ATOMS: atom_id res chain seq x y z
N LEU A 1 -32.39 14.06 -23.35
CA LEU A 1 -32.40 13.89 -21.87
C LEU A 1 -31.47 12.73 -21.52
N GLY A 2 -30.69 12.84 -20.44
CA GLY A 2 -29.77 11.80 -19.96
C GLY A 2 -28.31 12.07 -20.36
N LEU A 3 -27.42 12.20 -19.37
CA LEU A 3 -26.14 12.95 -19.31
C LEU A 3 -26.38 14.37 -18.74
N THR A 4 -25.84 14.80 -17.59
CA THR A 4 -24.59 14.41 -16.88
C THR A 4 -24.67 14.55 -15.34
N MET A 5 -25.77 14.15 -14.69
CA MET A 5 -25.92 14.31 -13.21
C MET A 5 -24.75 13.70 -12.39
N SER A 6 -24.13 12.63 -12.88
CA SER A 6 -22.95 11.99 -12.26
C SER A 6 -21.73 12.92 -12.14
N VAL A 7 -21.51 13.81 -13.12
CA VAL A 7 -20.37 14.75 -13.13
C VAL A 7 -20.61 15.88 -12.14
N LEU A 8 -21.86 16.35 -12.03
CA LEU A 8 -22.23 17.38 -11.07
C LEU A 8 -22.21 16.86 -9.63
N PHE A 9 -22.59 15.59 -9.42
CA PHE A 9 -22.55 14.91 -8.13
C PHE A 9 -21.11 14.80 -7.58
N LEU A 10 -20.16 14.41 -8.43
CA LEU A 10 -18.72 14.39 -8.10
C LEU A 10 -18.14 15.76 -7.74
N TRP A 11 -18.76 16.86 -8.22
CA TRP A 11 -18.30 18.22 -7.94
C TRP A 11 -18.84 18.80 -6.63
N ILE A 12 -19.94 18.24 -6.11
CA ILE A 12 -20.60 18.66 -4.87
C ILE A 12 -20.14 17.83 -3.66
N PHE A 13 -19.76 16.56 -3.87
CA PHE A 13 -19.06 15.79 -2.85
C PHE A 13 -17.61 16.27 -2.73
N GLY A 14 -17.37 17.13 -1.74
CA GLY A 14 -16.05 17.70 -1.45
C GLY A 14 -14.98 16.63 -1.25
N LYS A 15 -13.72 17.02 -1.47
CA LYS A 15 -12.52 16.15 -1.42
C LYS A 15 -12.53 15.24 -0.18
N LYS A 16 -13.03 14.00 -0.33
CA LYS A 16 -12.84 12.95 0.67
C LYS A 16 -11.34 12.73 0.80
N GLN A 17 -10.92 12.46 2.01
CA GLN A 17 -9.54 12.65 2.43
C GLN A 17 -9.06 11.29 3.05
N MET A 18 -7.89 10.68 2.69
CA MET A 18 -7.27 9.36 3.02
C MET A 18 -5.87 9.37 3.74
N ARG A 19 -5.76 8.91 4.99
CA ARG A 19 -4.50 8.65 5.73
C ARG A 19 -4.21 7.15 5.65
N ILE A 20 -3.12 6.81 4.99
CA ILE A 20 -2.61 5.44 4.94
C ILE A 20 -1.32 5.39 5.76
N LEU A 21 -1.21 4.40 6.64
CA LEU A 21 0.06 4.09 7.29
C LEU A 21 0.88 3.19 6.36
N MET A 22 2.10 3.59 6.00
CA MET A 22 3.04 2.76 5.23
C MET A 22 4.13 2.21 6.13
N VAL A 23 4.21 0.89 6.26
CA VAL A 23 5.10 0.15 7.17
C VAL A 23 5.75 -1.04 6.46
N GLY A 24 6.55 -1.81 7.19
CA GLY A 24 7.43 -2.87 6.68
C GLY A 24 8.85 -2.70 7.21
N LEU A 25 9.69 -3.72 7.06
CA LEU A 25 11.07 -3.70 7.58
C LEU A 25 11.98 -2.70 6.83
N ASP A 26 13.19 -2.51 7.36
CA ASP A 26 14.20 -1.67 6.72
C ASP A 26 14.65 -2.25 5.38
N ALA A 27 15.12 -1.36 4.49
CA ALA A 27 15.42 -1.65 3.09
C ALA A 27 14.26 -2.22 2.23
N ALA A 28 13.05 -2.46 2.76
CA ALA A 28 11.90 -2.97 2.01
C ALA A 28 11.44 -2.07 0.84
N GLY A 29 11.86 -0.80 0.82
CA GLY A 29 11.62 0.14 -0.27
C GLY A 29 10.49 1.15 -0.05
N LYS A 30 9.97 1.24 1.19
CA LYS A 30 8.97 2.25 1.64
C LYS A 30 9.26 3.64 1.08
N THR A 31 10.48 4.16 1.34
CA THR A 31 10.93 5.48 0.87
C THR A 31 10.96 5.58 -0.65
N THR A 32 11.35 4.53 -1.37
CA THR A 32 11.38 4.53 -2.85
C THR A 32 9.96 4.61 -3.42
N ILE A 33 9.01 3.86 -2.87
CA ILE A 33 7.59 3.93 -3.24
C ILE A 33 7.03 5.33 -2.96
N LEU A 34 7.28 5.86 -1.76
CA LEU A 34 6.85 7.18 -1.31
C LEU A 34 7.31 8.30 -2.27
N TYR A 35 8.59 8.34 -2.63
CA TYR A 35 9.15 9.34 -3.54
C TYR A 35 8.59 9.20 -4.96
N LYS A 36 8.47 7.95 -5.45
CA LYS A 36 7.90 7.65 -6.77
C LYS A 36 6.46 8.15 -6.90
N LEU A 37 5.65 7.96 -5.84
CA LEU A 37 4.26 8.44 -5.79
C LEU A 37 4.17 9.97 -5.65
N LYS A 38 5.09 10.60 -4.89
CA LYS A 38 5.10 12.07 -4.69
C LYS A 38 5.52 12.87 -5.92
N LEU A 39 6.52 12.38 -6.64
CA LEU A 39 7.23 13.18 -7.66
C LEU A 39 6.91 12.74 -9.10
N GLY A 40 6.30 11.57 -9.29
CA GLY A 40 6.08 10.97 -10.62
C GLY A 40 7.36 10.45 -11.30
N GLU A 41 8.54 10.72 -10.71
CA GLU A 41 9.86 10.39 -11.25
C GLU A 41 10.67 9.48 -10.33
N ILE A 42 11.74 8.88 -10.88
CA ILE A 42 12.64 7.97 -10.16
C ILE A 42 13.70 8.80 -9.43
N VAL A 43 13.59 8.89 -8.11
CA VAL A 43 14.66 9.44 -7.27
C VAL A 43 15.42 8.30 -6.61
N THR A 44 16.75 8.28 -6.77
CA THR A 44 17.65 7.36 -6.06
C THR A 44 17.64 7.69 -4.57
N THR A 45 17.03 6.82 -3.76
CA THR A 45 16.85 7.05 -2.32
C THR A 45 18.12 6.75 -1.51
N ILE A 46 18.44 7.64 -0.57
CA ILE A 46 19.42 7.40 0.49
C ILE A 46 18.72 6.67 1.65
N PRO A 47 19.34 5.68 2.31
CA PRO A 47 18.75 5.02 3.48
C PRO A 47 18.43 6.01 4.61
N THR A 48 17.18 6.01 5.07
CA THR A 48 16.72 6.83 6.20
C THR A 48 16.87 6.06 7.51
N ILE A 49 17.48 6.66 8.53
CA ILE A 49 17.51 6.10 9.88
C ILE A 49 16.23 6.52 10.61
N GLY A 50 15.35 5.57 10.91
CA GLY A 50 14.17 5.75 11.77
C GLY A 50 12.81 5.86 11.04
N PHE A 51 11.75 5.92 11.85
CA PHE A 51 10.36 6.08 11.38
C PHE A 51 10.15 7.45 10.73
N ASN A 52 9.69 7.47 9.48
CA ASN A 52 9.41 8.68 8.73
C ASN A 52 7.91 8.76 8.38
N VAL A 53 7.22 9.76 8.92
CA VAL A 53 5.77 9.98 8.68
C VAL A 53 5.62 11.07 7.62
N GLU A 54 5.30 10.66 6.40
CA GLU A 54 5.14 11.56 5.26
C GLU A 54 3.79 11.37 4.56
N THR A 55 3.03 12.47 4.42
CA THR A 55 1.78 12.48 3.65
C THR A 55 2.05 12.47 2.15
N VAL A 56 1.35 11.62 1.40
CA VAL A 56 1.30 11.60 -0.08
C VAL A 56 -0.12 11.92 -0.54
N GLU A 57 -0.28 12.86 -1.46
CA GLU A 57 -1.58 13.14 -2.07
C GLU A 57 -1.72 12.34 -3.39
N TYR A 58 -2.37 11.18 -3.32
CA TYR A 58 -2.80 10.44 -4.50
C TYR A 58 -4.30 10.67 -4.71
N LYS A 59 -4.73 11.09 -5.91
CA LYS A 59 -6.14 11.32 -6.30
C LYS A 59 -6.96 12.30 -5.40
N ASN A 60 -6.31 13.27 -4.73
CA ASN A 60 -6.90 14.31 -3.86
C ASN A 60 -7.48 13.84 -2.48
N ILE A 61 -6.71 13.12 -1.64
CA ILE A 61 -7.27 12.39 -0.47
C ILE A 61 -6.27 12.42 0.79
N CYS A 62 -6.59 12.99 2.01
CA CYS A 62 -5.92 12.82 3.38
C CYS A 62 -6.77 12.69 4.76
N PHE A 63 -7.12 11.50 5.34
CA PHE A 63 -8.21 11.10 6.35
C PHE A 63 -8.20 11.77 7.75
N THR A 64 -9.25 11.46 8.53
CA THR A 64 -9.19 11.14 9.96
C THR A 64 -9.43 9.65 10.26
N ASP A 65 -8.67 9.09 11.21
CA ASP A 65 -8.53 7.67 11.59
C ASP A 65 -8.04 6.73 10.45
N THR A 66 -7.15 5.78 10.76
CA THR A 66 -6.54 4.91 9.75
C THR A 66 -7.54 3.84 9.31
N GLN A 67 -8.07 3.98 8.10
CA GLN A 67 -8.97 2.97 7.50
C GLN A 67 -8.20 1.92 6.68
N GLY A 68 -6.88 2.07 6.53
CA GLY A 68 -6.05 1.12 5.82
C GLY A 68 -4.55 1.25 6.04
N LEU A 69 -3.88 0.11 5.91
CA LEU A 69 -2.46 -0.14 6.13
C LEU A 69 -1.81 -0.57 4.80
N ILE A 70 -0.71 0.09 4.41
CA ILE A 70 0.19 -0.42 3.37
C ILE A 70 1.37 -1.10 4.06
N PHE A 71 1.52 -2.40 3.84
CA PHE A 71 2.69 -3.16 4.27
C PHE A 71 3.62 -3.40 3.08
N VAL A 72 4.87 -2.97 3.18
CA VAL A 72 5.88 -3.15 2.11
C VAL A 72 6.82 -4.28 2.50
N MET A 73 6.82 -5.35 1.70
CA MET A 73 7.70 -6.51 1.88
C MET A 73 8.79 -6.53 0.80
N ASP A 74 10.04 -6.78 1.19
CA ASP A 74 11.12 -7.10 0.25
C ASP A 74 10.99 -8.56 -0.22
N SER A 75 10.41 -8.78 -1.39
CA SER A 75 10.26 -10.16 -1.91
C SER A 75 11.60 -10.88 -2.11
N ASN A 76 12.74 -10.17 -2.17
CA ASN A 76 14.05 -10.79 -2.32
C ASN A 76 14.72 -11.10 -0.97
N ASP A 77 14.20 -10.60 0.15
CA ASP A 77 14.69 -10.92 1.50
C ASP A 77 13.85 -12.05 2.12
N ARG A 78 14.25 -13.29 1.80
CA ARG A 78 13.58 -14.50 2.31
C ARG A 78 13.95 -14.82 3.76
N GLU A 79 15.00 -14.21 4.32
CA GLU A 79 15.44 -14.47 5.69
C GLU A 79 14.59 -13.68 6.70
N GLN A 80 14.18 -12.47 6.35
CA GLN A 80 13.39 -11.57 7.22
C GLN A 80 11.86 -11.64 6.99
N VAL A 81 11.34 -12.61 6.22
CA VAL A 81 9.90 -12.73 5.95
C VAL A 81 9.07 -13.02 7.21
N GLN A 82 9.57 -13.88 8.11
CA GLN A 82 8.88 -14.23 9.35
C GLN A 82 8.88 -13.05 10.35
N GLU A 83 9.99 -12.30 10.46
CA GLU A 83 10.03 -11.05 11.23
C GLU A 83 9.06 -10.00 10.65
N SER A 84 8.95 -9.93 9.32
CA SER A 84 7.97 -9.09 8.62
C SER A 84 6.53 -9.48 8.94
N ALA A 85 6.23 -10.78 9.00
CA ALA A 85 4.91 -11.31 9.34
C ALA A 85 4.51 -10.97 10.78
N ASP A 86 5.42 -11.17 11.74
CA ASP A 86 5.22 -10.80 13.14
C ASP A 86 4.96 -9.29 13.29
N GLU A 87 5.70 -8.44 12.58
CA GLU A 87 5.53 -7.00 12.66
C GLU A 87 4.22 -6.52 12.00
N LEU A 88 3.80 -7.14 10.89
CA LEU A 88 2.48 -6.91 10.29
C LEU A 88 1.35 -7.20 11.30
N GLN A 89 1.41 -8.33 12.00
CA GLN A 89 0.38 -8.70 12.99
C GLN A 89 0.32 -7.74 14.19
N LYS A 90 1.45 -7.13 14.59
CA LYS A 90 1.49 -6.12 15.66
C LYS A 90 0.91 -4.76 15.22
N MET A 91 0.94 -4.46 13.92
CA MET A 91 0.55 -3.15 13.38
C MET A 91 -0.90 -3.09 12.88
N LEU A 92 -1.42 -4.21 12.37
CA LEU A 92 -2.76 -4.28 11.78
C LEU A 92 -3.85 -4.15 12.86
N GLN A 93 -4.66 -3.09 12.78
CA GLN A 93 -5.77 -2.86 13.72
C GLN A 93 -7.05 -3.58 13.28
N GLU A 94 -8.05 -3.66 14.16
CA GLU A 94 -9.37 -4.19 13.79
C GLU A 94 -10.02 -3.34 12.69
N ASP A 95 -10.61 -4.00 11.69
CA ASP A 95 -11.32 -3.40 10.54
C ASP A 95 -10.47 -2.49 9.61
N GLU A 96 -9.13 -2.53 9.69
CA GLU A 96 -8.26 -1.89 8.70
C GLU A 96 -8.20 -2.66 7.37
N LEU A 97 -8.21 -1.96 6.24
CA LEU A 97 -7.91 -2.55 4.93
C LEU A 97 -6.41 -2.72 4.72
N LEU A 98 -5.96 -3.92 4.35
CA LEU A 98 -4.54 -4.21 4.17
C LEU A 98 -4.15 -4.26 2.68
N LEU A 99 -3.15 -3.46 2.27
CA LEU A 99 -2.46 -3.60 1.00
C LEU A 99 -1.01 -4.01 1.23
N VAL A 100 -0.67 -5.24 0.87
CA VAL A 100 0.71 -5.73 0.85
C VAL A 100 1.34 -5.44 -0.51
N PHE A 101 2.35 -4.56 -0.52
CA PHE A 101 3.25 -4.43 -1.66
C PHE A 101 4.37 -5.46 -1.55
N ALA A 102 4.28 -6.51 -2.35
CA ALA A 102 5.37 -7.44 -2.62
C ALA A 102 6.36 -6.72 -3.55
N ASN A 103 7.36 -6.04 -2.98
CA ASN A 103 8.29 -5.17 -3.68
C ASN A 103 9.56 -5.93 -4.10
N LYS A 104 10.33 -5.32 -5.02
CA LYS A 104 11.55 -5.89 -5.63
C LYS A 104 11.29 -7.17 -6.45
N GLN A 105 10.11 -7.28 -7.06
CA GLN A 105 9.74 -8.38 -7.97
C GLN A 105 10.56 -8.40 -9.28
N ASP A 106 11.41 -7.40 -9.51
CA ASP A 106 12.43 -7.35 -10.56
C ASP A 106 13.73 -8.10 -10.22
N MET A 107 13.90 -8.54 -8.96
CA MET A 107 15.10 -9.26 -8.52
C MET A 107 15.03 -10.77 -8.85
N PRO A 108 16.17 -11.42 -9.18
CA PRO A 108 16.18 -12.80 -9.67
C PRO A 108 15.76 -13.86 -8.64
N ASN A 109 15.85 -13.56 -7.34
CA ASN A 109 15.46 -14.49 -6.26
C ASN A 109 14.13 -14.10 -5.58
N ALA A 110 13.39 -13.14 -6.16
CA ALA A 110 12.13 -12.65 -5.61
C ALA A 110 11.13 -13.79 -5.32
N MET A 111 10.49 -13.71 -4.17
CA MET A 111 9.46 -14.62 -3.70
C MET A 111 8.19 -14.48 -4.56
N PRO A 112 7.67 -15.58 -5.14
CA PRO A 112 6.41 -15.53 -5.87
C PRO A 112 5.25 -15.19 -4.93
N MET A 113 4.22 -14.55 -5.47
CA MET A 113 3.08 -14.02 -4.71
C MET A 113 2.38 -15.06 -3.82
N SER A 114 2.32 -16.32 -4.25
CA SER A 114 1.74 -17.41 -3.45
C SER A 114 2.56 -17.72 -2.20
N GLU A 115 3.88 -17.88 -2.35
CA GLU A 115 4.79 -18.13 -1.22
C GLU A 115 4.76 -16.95 -0.23
N LEU A 116 4.75 -15.71 -0.74
CA LEU A 116 4.66 -14.51 0.11
C LEU A 116 3.33 -14.39 0.84
N THR A 117 2.22 -14.82 0.24
CA THR A 117 0.90 -14.83 0.87
C THR A 117 0.83 -15.85 2.01
N ASP A 118 1.48 -17.01 1.81
CA ASP A 118 1.54 -18.10 2.78
C ASP A 118 2.49 -17.78 3.95
N GLU A 119 3.71 -17.30 3.66
CA GLU A 119 4.72 -16.92 4.65
C GLU A 119 4.28 -15.74 5.54
N LEU A 120 3.55 -14.76 4.99
CA LEU A 120 2.93 -13.67 5.78
C LEU A 120 1.65 -14.10 6.53
N GLY A 121 1.18 -15.34 6.35
CA GLY A 121 0.00 -15.87 7.03
C GLY A 121 -1.32 -15.17 6.66
N LEU A 122 -1.40 -14.49 5.51
CA LEU A 122 -2.56 -13.63 5.15
C LEU A 122 -3.87 -14.42 5.07
N GLN A 123 -3.81 -15.72 4.76
CA GLN A 123 -4.96 -16.62 4.78
C GLN A 123 -5.64 -16.75 6.16
N HIS A 124 -4.96 -16.37 7.25
CA HIS A 124 -5.51 -16.38 8.60
C HIS A 124 -6.17 -15.05 9.02
N LEU A 125 -5.99 -13.98 8.23
CA LEU A 125 -6.58 -12.66 8.47
C LEU A 125 -8.04 -12.59 8.00
N CYS A 126 -8.86 -13.56 8.40
CA CYS A 126 -10.23 -13.75 7.91
C CYS A 126 -11.20 -12.60 8.22
N SER A 127 -10.85 -11.74 9.18
CA SER A 127 -11.60 -10.53 9.57
C SER A 127 -11.27 -9.30 8.72
N HIS A 128 -10.23 -9.36 7.88
CA HIS A 128 -9.68 -8.21 7.17
C HIS A 128 -9.80 -8.43 5.66
N THR A 129 -10.15 -7.39 4.91
CA THR A 129 -10.01 -7.41 3.46
C THR A 129 -8.57 -7.04 3.13
N TRP A 130 -7.87 -7.90 2.40
CA TRP A 130 -6.47 -7.72 2.06
C TRP A 130 -6.19 -7.89 0.58
N TYR A 131 -5.14 -7.22 0.12
CA TYR A 131 -4.64 -7.25 -1.25
C TYR A 131 -3.14 -7.51 -1.24
N VAL A 132 -2.65 -8.30 -2.20
CA VAL A 132 -1.20 -8.48 -2.41
C VAL A 132 -0.87 -8.08 -3.84
N GLN A 133 -0.03 -7.06 -4.00
CA GLN A 133 0.31 -6.49 -5.29
C GLN A 133 1.81 -6.64 -5.56
N ALA A 134 2.14 -7.29 -6.68
CA ALA A 134 3.51 -7.40 -7.18
C ALA A 134 3.99 -6.02 -7.61
N THR A 135 5.17 -5.60 -7.15
CA THR A 135 5.69 -4.25 -7.38
C THR A 135 7.19 -4.19 -7.60
N CYS A 136 7.62 -3.17 -8.34
CA CYS A 136 8.99 -2.72 -8.40
C CYS A 136 9.01 -1.20 -8.16
N ALA A 137 9.42 -0.77 -6.96
CA ALA A 137 9.39 0.63 -6.55
C ALA A 137 10.23 1.56 -7.46
N THR A 138 11.36 1.08 -7.97
CA THR A 138 12.24 1.86 -8.86
C THR A 138 11.57 2.11 -10.21
N GLN A 139 11.01 1.07 -10.83
CA GLN A 139 10.31 1.18 -12.12
C GLN A 139 8.93 1.84 -11.97
N GLY A 140 8.24 1.64 -10.85
CA GLY A 140 6.89 2.11 -10.55
C GLY A 140 5.77 1.13 -10.92
N THR A 141 6.11 -0.07 -11.36
CA THR A 141 5.12 -1.09 -11.76
C THR A 141 4.34 -1.59 -10.54
N GLY A 142 3.03 -1.82 -10.73
CA GLY A 142 2.11 -2.29 -9.69
C GLY A 142 1.71 -1.26 -8.62
N LEU A 143 2.42 -0.15 -8.47
CA LEU A 143 2.16 0.83 -7.41
C LEU A 143 0.75 1.42 -7.52
N TYR A 144 0.38 1.88 -8.72
CA TYR A 144 -0.94 2.46 -8.96
C TYR A 144 -2.05 1.41 -8.97
N ASP A 145 -1.78 0.19 -9.44
CA ASP A 145 -2.76 -0.90 -9.47
C ASP A 145 -3.21 -1.29 -8.05
N GLY A 146 -2.25 -1.42 -7.12
CA GLY A 146 -2.54 -1.70 -5.71
C GLY A 146 -3.27 -0.54 -5.01
N LEU A 147 -2.85 0.70 -5.26
CA LEU A 147 -3.53 1.88 -4.72
C LEU A 147 -4.97 2.03 -5.24
N ASP A 148 -5.23 1.63 -6.48
CA ASP A 148 -6.57 1.69 -7.07
C ASP A 148 -7.50 0.64 -6.47
N GLY A 149 -7.01 -0.57 -6.18
CA GLY A 149 -7.73 -1.57 -5.40
C GLY A 149 -8.08 -1.07 -3.98
N LEU A 150 -7.08 -0.60 -3.23
CA LEU A 150 -7.27 -0.07 -1.88
C LEU A 150 -8.24 1.14 -1.86
N SER A 151 -8.12 2.04 -2.83
CA SER A 151 -8.99 3.21 -2.97
C SER A 151 -10.43 2.85 -3.33
N HIS A 152 -10.65 1.81 -4.15
CA HIS A 152 -11.98 1.33 -4.51
C HIS A 152 -12.74 0.85 -3.27
N ASP A 153 -12.12 0.00 -2.46
CA ASP A 153 -12.73 -0.58 -1.26
C ASP A 153 -12.95 0.46 -0.16
N LEU A 154 -12.00 1.39 0.04
CA LEU A 154 -12.18 2.52 0.94
C LEU A 154 -13.35 3.42 0.55
N LEU A 155 -13.59 3.62 -0.76
CA LEU A 155 -14.76 4.36 -1.21
C LEU A 155 -16.07 3.59 -0.95
N ASN A 156 -16.07 2.27 -1.18
CA ASN A 156 -17.23 1.40 -0.95
C ASN A 156 -17.62 1.31 0.54
N ARG A 157 -16.67 1.46 1.47
CA ARG A 157 -16.94 1.47 2.93
C ARG A 157 -17.57 2.76 3.46
N VAL A 158 -17.63 3.83 2.65
CA VAL A 158 -18.08 5.18 3.08
C VAL A 158 -19.23 5.71 2.19
N VAL A 159 -20.02 4.82 1.59
CA VAL A 159 -21.21 5.10 0.76
C VAL A 159 -22.35 4.16 1.19
#